data_AF-A0A8R1XWF8-F1
#
_entry.id   AF-A0A8R1XWF8-F1
#
_cell.length_a   1.000
_cell.length_b   1.000
_cell.length_c   1.000
_cell.angle_alpha   90.00
_cell.angle_beta   90.00
_cell.angle_gamma   90.00
#
_symmetry.space_group_name_H-M   'P 1'
#
loop_
_entity.id
_entity.type
_entity.pdbx_description
1 polymer ?
#
loop_
_entity_poly.entity_id
_entity_poly.type
_entity_poly.pdbx_seq_one_letter_code
_entity_poly.pdbx_strand_id
1 'polypeptide(L)'
;MLRVIYRAYERALAKYPFLTQTSSAGVLAAIADVLTQSFVEKCWQNVGFNPARTIRFSSIILFWVAPITYRWFLLLEKLKGETKLLPLKRMIIDQSLVAPLLTFSFITNLRMLEGNSSYEALEKAKKDIVPVMKTNYQIWPLAQLINFYLLPLRYRLIFVQFVGLFWNMYLSYVTQIEKKKKKADKIR
;
A
#
# COMPACT_ATOMS: atom_id res chain seq x y z
N MET A 1 25.28 12.96 5.67
CA MET A 1 24.76 11.56 5.62
C MET A 1 23.54 11.40 4.73
N LEU A 2 22.42 12.12 4.97
CA LEU A 2 21.18 12.06 4.16
C LEU A 2 21.39 12.16 2.63
N ARG A 3 22.20 13.12 2.17
CA ARG A 3 22.50 13.28 0.72
C ARG A 3 23.23 12.08 0.11
N VAL A 4 23.99 11.32 0.90
CA VAL A 4 24.72 10.13 0.42
C VAL A 4 23.74 8.98 0.25
N ILE A 5 22.88 8.75 1.24
CA ILE A 5 21.80 7.75 1.19
C ILE A 5 20.87 8.04 0.02
N TYR A 6 20.45 9.30 -0.14
CA TYR A 6 19.60 9.73 -1.25
C TYR A 6 20.25 9.46 -2.62
N ARG A 7 21.51 9.84 -2.82
CA ARG A 7 22.23 9.57 -4.07
C ARG A 7 22.44 8.07 -4.32
N ALA A 8 22.68 7.28 -3.27
CA ALA A 8 22.77 5.83 -3.39
C ALA A 8 21.43 5.22 -3.82
N TYR A 9 20.32 5.72 -3.25
CA TYR A 9 18.97 5.32 -3.64
C TYR A 9 18.66 5.69 -5.09
N GLU A 10 18.97 6.91 -5.53
CA GLU A 10 18.79 7.32 -6.93
C GLU A 10 19.60 6.45 -7.90
N ARG A 11 20.85 6.13 -7.56
CA ARG A 11 21.68 5.21 -8.36
C ARG A 11 21.08 3.81 -8.44
N ALA A 12 20.58 3.29 -7.32
CA ALA A 12 19.91 2.00 -7.29
C ALA A 12 18.62 2.01 -8.12
N LEU A 13 17.83 3.08 -8.02
CA LEU A 13 16.60 3.25 -8.79
C LEU A 13 16.88 3.34 -10.30
N ALA A 14 17.96 4.01 -10.70
CA ALA A 14 18.37 4.09 -12.10
C ALA A 14 18.92 2.76 -12.64
N LYS A 15 19.71 2.04 -11.82
CA LYS A 15 20.38 0.79 -12.25
C LYS A 15 19.47 -0.44 -12.19
N TYR A 16 18.64 -0.53 -11.15
CA TYR A 16 17.74 -1.64 -10.88
C TYR A 16 16.35 -1.11 -10.45
N PRO A 17 15.59 -0.49 -11.37
CA PRO A 17 14.33 0.18 -11.04
C PRO A 17 13.30 -0.77 -10.43
N PHE A 18 13.15 -1.97 -11.00
CA PHE A 18 12.22 -2.97 -10.50
C PHE A 18 12.56 -3.40 -9.06
N LEU A 19 13.79 -3.87 -8.83
CA LEU A 19 14.22 -4.36 -7.51
C LEU A 19 14.16 -3.26 -6.45
N THR A 20 14.62 -2.06 -6.80
CA THR A 20 14.62 -0.93 -5.86
C THR A 20 13.19 -0.56 -5.46
N GLN A 21 12.25 -0.50 -6.41
CA GLN A 21 10.86 -0.13 -6.12
C GLN A 21 10.14 -1.21 -5.30
N THR A 22 10.26 -2.49 -5.69
CA THR A 22 9.58 -3.57 -4.98
C THR A 22 10.13 -3.75 -3.56
N SER A 23 11.46 -3.72 -3.39
CA SER A 23 12.09 -3.75 -2.06
C SER A 23 11.70 -2.55 -1.21
N SER A 24 11.69 -1.34 -1.78
CA SER A 24 11.26 -0.13 -1.06
C SER A 24 9.81 -0.24 -0.58
N ALA A 25 8.92 -0.75 -1.45
CA ALA A 25 7.51 -0.94 -1.11
C ALA A 25 7.32 -1.98 0.00
N GLY A 26 8.03 -3.11 -0.06
CA GLY A 26 8.01 -4.14 0.98
C GLY A 26 8.52 -3.64 2.34
N VAL A 27 9.61 -2.87 2.34
CA VAL A 27 10.14 -2.24 3.57
C VAL A 27 9.17 -1.21 4.12
N LEU A 28 8.60 -0.35 3.27
CA LEU A 28 7.61 0.65 3.68
C LEU A 28 6.37 -0.01 4.29
N ALA A 29 5.93 -1.13 3.71
CA ALA A 29 4.84 -1.95 4.22
C ALA A 29 5.14 -2.54 5.61
N ALA A 30 6.36 -3.05 5.81
CA ALA A 30 6.80 -3.54 7.11
C ALA A 30 6.79 -2.41 8.16
N ILE A 31 7.35 -1.24 7.82
CA ILE A 31 7.36 -0.07 8.71
C ILE A 31 5.93 0.35 9.04
N ALA A 32 5.05 0.45 8.04
CA ALA A 32 3.65 0.81 8.24
C ALA A 32 2.94 -0.13 9.23
N ASP A 33 3.14 -1.43 9.07
CA ASP A 33 2.53 -2.42 9.95
C ASP A 33 3.11 -2.35 11.38
N VAL A 34 4.43 -2.17 11.53
CA VAL A 34 5.07 -1.97 12.84
C VAL A 34 4.53 -0.71 13.53
N LEU A 35 4.41 0.40 12.80
CA LEU A 35 3.85 1.65 13.33
C LEU A 35 2.38 1.47 13.73
N THR A 36 1.61 0.73 12.94
CA THR A 36 0.21 0.44 13.25
C THR A 36 0.09 -0.36 14.54
N GLN A 37 0.88 -1.42 14.68
CA GLN A 37 0.91 -2.23 15.88
C GLN A 37 1.36 -1.41 17.11
N SER A 38 2.37 -0.56 16.94
CA SER A 38 2.98 0.20 18.03
C SER A 38 2.10 1.38 18.50
N PHE A 39 1.64 2.20 17.57
CA PHE A 39 1.03 3.50 17.87
C PHE A 39 -0.50 3.49 17.77
N VAL A 40 -1.05 2.78 16.78
CA VAL A 40 -2.51 2.75 16.57
C VAL A 40 -3.15 1.73 17.50
N GLU A 41 -2.57 0.53 17.56
CA GLU A 41 -3.12 -0.58 18.33
C GLU A 41 -2.53 -0.70 19.74
N LYS A 42 -1.53 0.14 20.04
CA LYS A 42 -0.84 0.20 21.34
C LYS A 42 -0.47 -1.21 21.82
N CYS A 43 0.26 -1.97 21.01
CA CYS A 43 0.58 -3.37 21.28
C CYS A 43 1.19 -3.59 22.68
N TRP A 44 1.92 -2.59 23.18
CA TRP A 44 2.51 -2.48 24.52
C TRP A 44 1.50 -2.59 25.67
N GLN A 45 0.23 -2.27 25.43
CA GLN A 45 -0.80 -2.25 26.46
C GLN A 45 -1.64 -3.52 26.51
N ASN A 46 -1.87 -4.23 25.39
CA ASN A 46 -2.94 -5.25 25.35
C ASN A 46 -2.70 -6.51 24.50
N VAL A 47 -1.86 -6.48 23.45
CA VAL A 47 -1.89 -7.56 22.42
C VAL A 47 -0.52 -8.18 22.12
N GLY A 48 0.58 -7.54 22.53
CA GLY A 48 1.93 -7.94 22.11
C GLY A 48 2.17 -7.65 20.63
N PHE A 49 3.45 -7.51 20.26
CA PHE A 49 3.85 -7.32 18.86
C PHE A 49 3.72 -8.64 18.10
N ASN A 50 3.12 -8.61 16.91
CA ASN A 50 2.91 -9.77 16.05
C ASN A 50 3.80 -9.68 14.79
N PRO A 51 5.00 -10.29 14.81
CA PRO A 51 5.91 -10.27 13.66
C PRO A 51 5.34 -11.01 12.45
N ALA A 52 4.55 -12.07 12.67
CA ALA A 52 3.97 -12.84 11.58
C ALA A 52 2.96 -12.02 10.75
N ARG A 53 2.28 -11.04 11.36
CA ARG A 53 1.44 -10.09 10.62
C ARG A 53 2.29 -9.19 9.72
N THR A 54 3.36 -8.61 10.26
CA THR A 54 4.28 -7.75 9.52
C THR A 54 4.91 -8.47 8.34
N ILE A 55 5.32 -9.73 8.54
CA ILE A 55 5.87 -10.57 7.48
C ILE A 55 4.81 -10.80 6.38
N ARG A 56 3.60 -11.26 6.71
CA ARG A 56 2.54 -11.45 5.69
C ARG A 56 2.25 -10.18 4.90
N PHE A 57 2.05 -9.06 5.59
CA PHE A 57 1.71 -7.78 4.99
C PHE A 57 2.81 -7.30 4.03
N SER A 58 4.06 -7.31 4.49
CA SER A 58 5.23 -6.92 3.70
C SER A 58 5.53 -7.89 2.56
N SER A 59 5.40 -9.21 2.77
CA SER A 59 5.61 -10.22 1.72
C SER A 59 4.61 -10.09 0.58
N ILE A 60 3.32 -9.86 0.87
CA ILE A 60 2.33 -9.62 -0.19
C ILE A 60 2.69 -8.35 -0.96
N ILE A 61 3.10 -7.27 -0.29
CA ILE A 61 3.48 -6.05 -1.02
C ILE A 61 4.74 -6.26 -1.85
N LEU A 62 5.76 -6.91 -1.31
CA LEU A 62 7.04 -7.16 -1.97
C LEU A 62 6.91 -8.06 -3.20
N PHE A 63 6.17 -9.17 -3.07
CA PHE A 63 6.13 -10.23 -4.08
C PHE A 63 4.89 -10.22 -4.96
N TRP A 64 3.83 -9.49 -4.57
CA TRP A 64 2.56 -9.46 -5.32
C TRP A 64 2.20 -8.06 -5.79
N VAL A 65 1.94 -7.14 -4.86
CA VAL A 65 1.42 -5.81 -5.19
C VAL A 65 2.45 -5.00 -5.96
N ALA A 66 3.66 -4.83 -5.43
CA ALA A 66 4.65 -3.94 -6.02
C ALA A 66 5.13 -4.41 -7.42
N PRO A 67 5.36 -5.71 -7.69
CA PRO A 67 5.68 -6.17 -9.03
C PRO A 67 4.58 -5.90 -10.06
N ILE A 68 3.32 -6.11 -9.69
CA ILE A 68 2.17 -5.85 -10.57
C ILE A 68 2.03 -4.35 -10.82
N THR A 69 2.09 -3.53 -9.77
CA THR A 69 2.04 -2.06 -9.89
C THR A 69 3.15 -1.51 -10.77
N TYR A 70 4.38 -2.02 -10.63
CA TYR A 70 5.51 -1.61 -11.46
C TYR A 70 5.23 -1.87 -12.95
N ARG A 71 4.77 -3.07 -13.29
CA ARG A 71 4.42 -3.43 -14.68
C ARG A 71 3.25 -2.57 -15.20
N TRP A 72 2.25 -2.33 -14.36
CA TRP A 72 1.10 -1.50 -14.71
C TRP A 72 1.50 -0.06 -15.01
N PHE A 73 2.38 0.54 -14.20
CA PHE A 73 2.86 1.90 -14.45
C PHE A 73 3.66 2.00 -15.76
N LEU A 74 4.45 0.99 -16.12
CA LEU A 74 5.09 0.94 -17.44
C LEU A 74 4.08 0.87 -18.60
N LEU A 75 2.90 0.28 -18.40
CA LEU A 75 1.83 0.29 -19.39
C LEU A 75 1.14 1.66 -19.45
N LEU A 76 0.86 2.28 -18.30
CA LEU A 76 0.30 3.63 -18.24
C LEU A 76 1.22 4.69 -18.85
N GLU A 77 2.53 4.49 -18.79
CA GLU A 77 3.51 5.37 -19.45
C GLU A 77 3.39 5.39 -20.97
N LYS A 78 2.86 4.32 -21.59
CA LYS A 78 2.61 4.26 -23.04
C LYS A 78 1.42 5.12 -23.48
N LEU A 79 0.59 5.58 -22.55
CA LEU A 79 -0.53 6.46 -22.87
C LEU A 79 0.01 7.80 -23.39
N LYS A 80 -0.53 8.20 -24.54
CA LYS A 80 -0.30 9.50 -25.18
C LYS A 80 -1.46 10.44 -24.89
N GLY A 81 -1.18 11.74 -24.87
CA GLY A 81 -2.16 12.79 -24.63
C GLY A 81 -1.49 14.11 -24.33
N GLU A 82 -2.29 15.13 -24.03
CA GLU A 82 -1.78 16.45 -23.66
C GLU A 82 -0.98 16.39 -22.35
N THR A 83 0.23 16.96 -22.34
CA THR A 83 1.18 16.90 -21.21
C THR A 83 0.56 17.34 -19.87
N LYS A 84 -0.34 18.33 -19.89
CA LYS A 84 -1.01 18.86 -18.68
C LYS A 84 -2.11 17.94 -18.13
N LEU A 85 -2.79 17.19 -19.01
CA LEU A 85 -3.90 16.30 -18.65
C LEU A 85 -3.48 14.83 -18.52
N LEU A 86 -2.32 14.47 -19.06
CA LEU A 86 -1.83 13.10 -19.09
C LEU A 86 -1.67 12.46 -17.69
N PRO A 87 -1.13 13.15 -16.66
CA PRO A 87 -1.07 12.59 -15.31
C PRO A 87 -2.46 12.32 -14.73
N LEU A 88 -3.41 13.24 -14.94
CA LEU A 88 -4.79 13.10 -14.49
C LEU A 88 -5.48 11.92 -15.19
N LYS A 89 -5.30 11.77 -16.50
CA LYS A 89 -5.81 10.64 -17.27
C LYS A 89 -5.26 9.32 -16.75
N ARG A 90 -3.95 9.23 -16.50
CA ARG A 90 -3.29 8.03 -15.93
C ARG A 90 -3.85 7.70 -14.55
N MET A 91 -4.03 8.71 -13.70
CA MET A 91 -4.63 8.54 -12.38
C MET A 91 -6.05 8.02 -12.47
N ILE A 92 -6.91 8.58 -13.32
CA ILE A 92 -8.30 8.14 -13.45
C ILE A 92 -8.35 6.67 -13.90
N ILE A 93 -7.53 6.28 -14.87
CA ILE A 93 -7.46 4.89 -15.35
C ILE A 93 -6.95 3.96 -14.24
N ASP A 94 -5.90 4.35 -13.51
CA ASP A 94 -5.37 3.59 -12.39
C ASP A 94 -6.42 3.38 -11.28
N GLN A 95 -7.05 4.47 -10.86
CA GLN A 95 -8.01 4.50 -9.76
C GLN A 95 -9.32 3.78 -10.09
N SER A 96 -9.70 3.68 -11.37
CA SER A 96 -10.90 2.98 -11.81
C SER A 96 -10.69 1.48 -12.07
N LEU A 97 -9.48 1.06 -12.46
CA LEU A 97 -9.22 -0.33 -12.85
C LEU A 97 -8.32 -1.06 -11.86
N VAL A 98 -7.06 -0.63 -11.75
CA VAL A 98 -6.05 -1.42 -11.04
C VAL A 98 -6.11 -1.19 -9.54
N ALA A 99 -6.42 0.01 -9.06
CA ALA A 99 -6.50 0.25 -7.62
C ALA A 99 -7.57 -0.62 -6.92
N PRO A 100 -8.82 -0.76 -7.42
CA PRO A 100 -9.79 -1.68 -6.85
C PRO A 100 -9.35 -3.14 -6.94
N LEU A 101 -8.90 -3.58 -8.12
CA LEU A 101 -8.55 -4.98 -8.37
C LEU A 101 -7.36 -5.44 -7.52
N LEU A 102 -6.32 -4.61 -7.45
CA LEU A 102 -5.10 -4.93 -6.72
C LEU A 102 -5.32 -4.83 -5.21
N THR A 103 -6.15 -3.89 -4.75
CA THR A 103 -6.55 -3.80 -3.34
C THR A 103 -7.41 -4.99 -2.92
N PHE A 104 -8.37 -5.40 -3.75
CA PHE A 104 -9.17 -6.59 -3.52
C PHE A 104 -8.31 -7.86 -3.47
N SER A 105 -7.38 -7.99 -4.42
CA SER A 105 -6.41 -9.08 -4.46
C SER A 105 -5.50 -9.08 -3.24
N PHE A 106 -5.01 -7.91 -2.81
CA PHE A 106 -4.21 -7.75 -1.59
C PHE A 106 -4.96 -8.26 -0.35
N ILE A 107 -6.20 -7.80 -0.13
CA ILE A 107 -6.99 -8.21 1.04
C ILE A 107 -7.25 -9.72 0.98
N THR A 108 -7.62 -10.26 -0.17
CA THR A 108 -7.87 -11.70 -0.36
C THR A 108 -6.63 -12.53 0.01
N ASN A 109 -5.47 -12.20 -0.56
CA ASN A 109 -4.21 -12.89 -0.27
C ASN A 109 -3.83 -12.78 1.20
N LEU A 110 -4.04 -11.60 1.82
CA LEU A 110 -3.77 -11.41 3.25
C LEU A 110 -4.64 -12.35 4.10
N ARG A 111 -5.94 -12.46 3.82
CA ARG A 111 -6.82 -13.37 4.54
C ARG A 111 -6.45 -14.84 4.32
N MET A 112 -6.00 -15.22 3.13
CA MET A 112 -5.51 -16.59 2.87
C MET A 112 -4.27 -16.90 3.72
N LEU A 113 -3.28 -15.99 3.76
CA LEU A 113 -2.08 -16.17 4.61
C LEU A 113 -2.39 -16.15 6.11
N GLU A 114 -3.53 -15.60 6.51
CA GLU A 114 -4.04 -15.66 7.88
C GLU A 114 -4.72 -16.99 8.25
N GLY A 115 -4.84 -17.92 7.30
CA GLY A 115 -5.42 -19.25 7.51
C GLY A 115 -6.91 -19.36 7.16
N ASN A 116 -7.51 -18.37 6.50
CA ASN A 116 -8.87 -18.49 6.00
C ASN A 116 -8.87 -19.34 4.72
N SER A 117 -9.94 -20.09 4.49
CA SER A 117 -10.17 -20.75 3.20
C SER A 117 -10.29 -19.72 2.07
N SER A 118 -10.05 -20.11 0.81
CA SER A 118 -10.17 -19.21 -0.34
C SER A 118 -11.56 -18.55 -0.43
N TYR A 119 -12.61 -19.30 -0.08
CA TYR A 119 -13.98 -18.79 -0.05
C TYR A 119 -14.18 -17.73 1.04
N GLU A 120 -13.75 -18.01 2.28
CA GLU A 120 -13.85 -17.05 3.38
C GLU A 120 -13.00 -15.79 3.16
N ALA A 121 -11.81 -15.97 2.57
CA ALA A 121 -10.94 -14.86 2.20
C ALA A 121 -11.61 -13.92 1.19
N LEU A 122 -12.27 -14.50 0.17
CA LEU A 122 -13.01 -13.77 -0.84
C LEU A 122 -14.21 -13.04 -0.24
N GLU A 123 -15.00 -13.72 0.60
CA GLU A 123 -16.17 -13.12 1.25
C GLU A 123 -15.78 -11.96 2.19
N LYS A 124 -14.66 -12.09 2.90
CA LYS A 124 -14.12 -10.98 3.72
C LYS A 124 -13.63 -9.84 2.84
N ALA A 125 -12.90 -10.13 1.76
CA ALA A 125 -12.43 -9.10 0.83
C ALA A 125 -13.60 -8.33 0.19
N LYS A 126 -14.71 -9.00 -0.16
CA LYS A 126 -15.93 -8.36 -0.68
C LYS A 126 -16.56 -7.39 0.33
N LYS A 127 -16.51 -7.72 1.63
CA LYS A 127 -17.01 -6.83 2.69
C LYS A 127 -16.10 -5.63 2.92
N ASP A 128 -14.78 -5.85 2.85
CA ASP A 128 -13.80 -4.80 3.14
C ASP A 128 -13.56 -3.85 1.96
N ILE A 129 -13.72 -4.30 0.72
CA ILE A 129 -13.30 -3.52 -0.46
C ILE A 129 -14.04 -2.20 -0.60
N VAL A 130 -15.36 -2.17 -0.35
CA VAL A 130 -16.16 -0.94 -0.48
C VAL A 130 -15.71 0.16 0.50
N PRO A 131 -15.63 -0.08 1.82
CA PRO A 131 -15.15 0.94 2.75
C PRO A 131 -13.68 1.32 2.51
N VAL A 132 -12.84 0.35 2.13
CA VAL A 132 -11.43 0.63 1.81
C VAL A 132 -11.33 1.54 0.57
N MET A 133 -12.05 1.25 -0.50
CA MET A 133 -12.02 2.06 -1.72
C MET A 133 -12.67 3.44 -1.53
N LYS A 134 -13.70 3.54 -0.68
CA LYS A 134 -14.25 4.85 -0.30
C LYS A 134 -13.19 5.73 0.36
N THR A 135 -12.40 5.16 1.27
CA THR A 135 -11.29 5.87 1.91
C THR A 135 -10.17 6.19 0.92
N ASN A 136 -9.84 5.25 0.03
CA ASN A 136 -8.87 5.46 -1.05
C ASN A 136 -9.23 6.69 -1.91
N TYR A 137 -10.49 6.81 -2.33
CA TYR A 137 -10.95 7.92 -3.17
C TYR A 137 -11.08 9.26 -2.44
N GLN A 138 -11.01 9.28 -1.11
CA GLN A 138 -10.92 10.53 -0.34
C GLN A 138 -9.48 11.03 -0.24
N ILE A 139 -8.49 10.13 -0.28
CA ILE A 139 -7.08 10.44 -0.04
C ILE A 139 -6.34 10.64 -1.36
N TRP A 140 -6.40 9.64 -2.24
CA TRP A 140 -5.48 9.56 -3.38
C TRP A 140 -5.74 10.60 -4.47
N PRO A 141 -6.98 10.94 -4.85
CA PRO A 141 -7.20 12.00 -5.82
C PRO A 141 -6.58 13.34 -5.36
N LEU A 142 -6.77 13.71 -4.09
CA LEU A 142 -6.18 14.92 -3.54
C LEU A 142 -4.64 14.83 -3.49
N ALA A 143 -4.10 13.71 -3.00
CA ALA A 143 -2.66 13.49 -2.97
C ALA A 143 -2.06 13.57 -4.38
N GLN A 144 -2.69 12.98 -5.38
CA GLN A 144 -2.21 12.98 -6.75
C GLN A 144 -2.31 14.36 -7.41
N LEU A 145 -3.34 15.17 -7.09
CA LEU A 145 -3.40 16.56 -7.55
C LEU A 145 -2.24 17.39 -6.99
N ILE A 146 -1.94 17.25 -5.69
CA ILE A 146 -0.78 17.89 -5.06
C ILE A 146 0.51 17.41 -5.73
N ASN A 147 0.65 16.11 -5.91
CA ASN A 147 1.81 15.47 -6.51
C ASN A 147 2.10 15.99 -7.94
N PHE A 148 1.08 16.05 -8.79
CA PHE A 148 1.26 16.38 -10.21
C PHE A 148 1.30 17.87 -10.50
N TYR A 149 0.57 18.70 -9.74
CA TYR A 149 0.45 20.13 -10.04
C TYR A 149 1.22 21.05 -9.09
N LEU A 150 1.47 20.63 -7.84
CA LEU A 150 2.17 21.47 -6.86
C LEU A 150 3.62 21.04 -6.64
N LEU A 151 3.93 19.75 -6.79
CA LEU A 151 5.27 19.23 -6.49
C LEU A 151 6.17 19.12 -7.73
N PRO A 152 7.41 19.66 -7.65
CA PRO A 152 8.46 19.38 -8.61
C PRO A 152 8.74 17.88 -8.73
N LEU A 153 9.11 17.42 -9.95
CA LEU A 153 9.31 16.00 -10.27
C LEU A 153 10.16 15.23 -9.24
N ARG A 154 11.24 15.85 -8.76
CA ARG A 154 12.17 15.26 -7.77
C ARG A 154 11.56 14.94 -6.40
N TYR A 155 10.47 15.60 -6.00
CA TYR A 155 9.83 15.39 -4.70
C TYR A 155 8.61 14.45 -4.76
N ARG A 156 8.12 14.18 -5.97
CA ARG A 156 6.91 13.38 -6.22
C ARG A 156 6.97 12.00 -5.61
N LEU A 157 8.08 11.29 -5.81
CA LEU A 157 8.28 9.95 -5.26
C LEU A 157 8.24 9.95 -3.73
N ILE A 158 8.99 10.86 -3.09
CA ILE A 158 9.05 10.95 -1.63
C ILE A 158 7.66 11.27 -1.05
N PHE A 159 6.92 12.18 -1.68
CA PHE A 159 5.57 12.53 -1.26
C PHE A 159 4.60 11.34 -1.35
N VAL A 160 4.60 10.61 -2.48
CA VAL A 160 3.76 9.41 -2.64
C VAL A 160 4.11 8.34 -1.63
N GLN A 161 5.41 8.12 -1.36
CA GLN A 161 5.85 7.16 -0.35
C GLN A 161 5.42 7.59 1.05
N PHE A 162 5.45 8.89 1.35
CA PHE A 162 4.98 9.43 2.63
C PHE A 162 3.48 9.20 2.82
N VAL A 163 2.64 9.58 1.84
CA VAL A 163 1.19 9.30 1.88
C VAL A 163 0.93 7.79 1.91
N GLY A 164 1.69 7.03 1.13
CA GLY A 164 1.65 5.58 1.06
C GLY A 164 1.94 4.89 2.39
N LEU A 165 2.80 5.47 3.24
CA LEU A 165 3.03 4.98 4.60
C LEU A 165 1.73 5.00 5.41
N PHE A 166 1.01 6.12 5.43
CA PHE A 166 -0.26 6.25 6.15
C PHE A 166 -1.36 5.39 5.53
N TRP A 167 -1.39 5.26 4.20
CA TRP A 167 -2.29 4.35 3.52
C TRP A 167 -2.07 2.89 3.95
N ASN A 168 -0.80 2.45 4.00
CA ASN A 168 -0.46 1.10 4.45
C ASN A 168 -0.76 0.90 5.94
N MET A 169 -0.60 1.94 6.77
CA MET A 169 -1.00 1.90 8.19
C MET A 169 -2.51 1.69 8.32
N TYR A 170 -3.30 2.44 7.53
CA TYR A 170 -4.74 2.28 7.48
C TYR A 170 -5.15 0.87 7.03
N LEU A 171 -4.57 0.37 5.93
CA LEU A 171 -4.83 -1.00 5.44
C LEU A 171 -4.47 -2.06 6.48
N SER A 172 -3.33 -1.90 7.14
CA SER A 172 -2.89 -2.78 8.21
C SER A 172 -3.88 -2.78 9.37
N TYR A 173 -4.40 -1.63 9.77
CA TYR A 173 -5.39 -1.52 10.85
C TYR A 173 -6.74 -2.14 10.47
N VAL A 174 -7.31 -1.72 9.33
CA VAL A 174 -8.68 -2.11 8.94
C VAL A 174 -8.80 -3.61 8.65
N THR A 175 -7.76 -4.24 8.12
CA THR A 175 -7.75 -5.69 7.86
C THR A 175 -7.64 -6.53 9.14
N GLN A 176 -7.24 -5.93 10.26
CA GLN A 176 -6.98 -6.64 11.53
C GLN A 176 -8.00 -6.35 12.63
N ILE A 177 -8.75 -5.25 12.52
CA ILE A 177 -9.67 -4.80 13.58
C ILE A 177 -10.73 -5.86 13.92
N GLU A 178 -11.31 -6.53 12.92
CA GLU A 178 -12.33 -7.58 13.14
C GLU A 178 -11.75 -8.80 13.88
N LYS A 179 -10.54 -9.22 13.49
CA LYS A 179 -9.85 -10.37 14.09
C LYS A 179 -9.53 -10.10 15.56
N LYS A 180 -9.14 -8.87 15.89
CA LYS A 180 -8.88 -8.46 17.28
C LYS A 180 -10.16 -8.40 18.11
N LYS A 181 -11.25 -7.84 17.58
CA LYS A 181 -12.56 -7.83 18.28
C LYS A 181 -12.98 -9.26 18.65
N LYS A 182 -12.96 -10.19 17.70
CA LYS A 182 -13.26 -11.61 17.94
C LYS A 182 -12.34 -12.28 18.98
N LYS A 183 -11.06 -11.88 19.05
CA LYS A 183 -10.13 -12.40 20.06
C LYS A 183 -10.43 -11.85 21.46
N ALA A 184 -10.79 -10.57 21.57
CA ALA A 184 -11.17 -9.94 22.83
C ALA A 184 -12.49 -10.53 23.37
N ASP A 185 -13.47 -10.74 22.50
CA ASP A 185 -14.78 -11.30 22.88
C ASP A 185 -14.70 -12.75 23.37
N LYS A 186 -13.67 -13.52 22.97
CA LYS A 186 -13.44 -14.89 23.45
C LYS A 186 -12.78 -14.98 24.83
N ILE A 187 -12.21 -13.89 25.32
CA ILE A 187 -11.53 -13.83 26.63
C ILE A 187 -12.50 -13.38 27.72
N ARG A 188 -13.59 -12.69 27.34
CA ARG A 188 -14.67 -12.27 28.24
C ARG A 188 -15.69 -13.38 28.43
#